data_AF-A0A9D7RP92-F1
#
_entry.id   AF-A0A9D7RP92-F1
#
_cell.length_a   1.000
_cell.length_b   1.000
_cell.length_c   1.000
_cell.angle_alpha   90.00
_cell.angle_beta   90.00
_cell.angle_gamma   90.00
#
_symmetry.space_group_name_H-M   'P 1'
#
loop_
_entity.id
_entity.type
_entity.pdbx_description
1 polymer ?
#
loop_
_entity_poly.entity_id
_entity_poly.type
_entity_poly.pdbx_seq_one_letter_code
_entity_poly.pdbx_strand_id
1 'polypeptide(L)'
;MRLSLLIPTLLAWTLGSAQPGTLDPTFDGDGLLVVNSTGTPRVCALTDGRLMVAATNDASSVKLVRLLLDGSPDPSFGTNGIVLVPTPVGTLDLSGFTLRPDGSGGCQA
;
A
#
# COMPACT_ATOMS: atom_id res chain seq x y z
N MET A 1 17.03 10.30 -55.25
CA MET A 1 17.27 9.81 -53.86
C MET A 1 16.02 10.07 -53.05
N ARG A 2 15.24 9.03 -52.71
CA ARG A 2 14.06 9.13 -51.84
C ARG A 2 14.56 9.06 -50.40
N LEU A 3 14.50 10.16 -49.67
CA LEU A 3 14.85 10.22 -48.26
C LEU A 3 13.56 9.99 -47.45
N SER A 4 13.30 8.73 -47.08
CA SER A 4 12.27 8.40 -46.09
C SER A 4 12.86 8.63 -44.71
N LEU A 5 12.34 9.61 -43.97
CA LEU A 5 12.62 9.79 -42.55
C LEU A 5 11.36 9.46 -41.76
N LEU A 6 11.38 8.29 -41.11
CA LEU A 6 10.46 7.91 -40.04
C LEU A 6 11.17 8.15 -38.70
N ILE A 7 10.38 8.23 -37.62
CA ILE A 7 10.69 8.12 -36.17
C ILE A 7 10.48 9.46 -35.41
N PRO A 8 9.90 9.49 -34.19
CA PRO A 8 9.17 8.46 -33.43
C PRO A 8 7.75 8.87 -33.01
N THR A 9 6.98 7.86 -32.66
CA THR A 9 5.78 7.89 -31.83
C THR A 9 5.91 8.83 -30.63
N LEU A 10 4.97 9.76 -30.50
CA LEU A 10 4.74 10.56 -29.31
C LEU A 10 4.33 9.60 -28.18
N LEU A 11 5.24 9.31 -27.26
CA LEU A 11 4.85 8.67 -26.00
C LEU A 11 4.05 9.73 -25.24
N ALA A 12 2.73 9.73 -25.43
CA ALA A 12 1.84 10.49 -24.60
C ALA A 12 1.92 9.87 -23.21
N TRP A 13 2.68 10.51 -22.32
CA TRP A 13 2.58 10.26 -20.90
C TRP A 13 1.16 10.69 -20.55
N THR A 14 0.23 9.75 -20.47
CA THR A 14 -1.05 10.01 -19.84
C THR A 14 -0.72 10.27 -18.38
N LEU A 15 -0.47 11.54 -18.06
CA LEU A 15 -0.61 12.02 -16.70
C LEU A 15 -2.08 11.78 -16.37
N GLY A 16 -2.36 10.63 -15.79
CA GLY A 16 -3.65 10.33 -15.17
C GLY A 16 -3.81 11.31 -14.03
N SER A 17 -4.18 12.55 -14.35
CA SER A 17 -4.61 13.52 -13.37
C SER A 17 -5.99 13.04 -12.95
N ALA A 18 -6.04 12.26 -11.88
CA ALA A 18 -7.28 12.11 -11.12
C ALA A 18 -7.83 13.53 -10.92
N GLN A 19 -9.10 13.77 -11.30
CA GLN A 19 -9.72 15.04 -10.94
C GLN A 19 -9.74 15.12 -9.42
N PRO A 20 -9.58 16.30 -8.80
CA PRO A 20 -9.72 16.42 -7.36
C PRO A 20 -11.03 15.77 -6.89
N GLY A 21 -10.93 14.73 -6.06
CA GLY A 21 -12.07 13.94 -5.59
C GLY A 21 -12.37 12.65 -6.36
N THR A 22 -11.63 12.30 -7.42
CA THR A 22 -11.69 10.95 -8.03
C THR A 22 -10.62 10.03 -7.45
N LEU A 23 -10.83 8.72 -7.53
CA LEU A 23 -9.79 7.74 -7.20
C LEU A 23 -8.55 7.97 -8.07
N ASP A 24 -7.38 7.68 -7.51
CA ASP A 24 -6.10 7.70 -8.24
C ASP A 24 -5.94 6.39 -9.00
N PRO A 25 -6.12 6.35 -10.33
CA PRO A 25 -6.07 5.11 -11.09
C PRO A 25 -4.67 4.47 -11.13
N THR A 26 -3.63 5.18 -10.68
CA THR A 26 -2.27 4.63 -10.60
C THR A 26 -2.03 3.81 -9.33
N PHE A 27 -2.94 3.88 -8.36
CA PHE A 27 -2.87 3.12 -7.11
C PHE A 27 -3.54 1.74 -7.29
N ASP A 28 -2.80 0.64 -7.10
CA ASP A 28 -3.24 -0.76 -7.31
C ASP A 28 -3.85 -1.06 -8.70
N GLY A 29 -3.63 -0.16 -9.67
CA GLY A 29 -4.11 -0.27 -11.05
C GLY A 29 -5.57 0.14 -11.29
N ASP A 30 -6.38 0.28 -10.25
CA ASP A 30 -7.79 0.70 -10.33
C ASP A 30 -8.19 1.79 -9.32
N GLY A 31 -7.24 2.23 -8.50
CA GLY A 31 -7.41 3.20 -7.44
C GLY A 31 -7.90 2.64 -6.11
N LEU A 32 -7.97 1.31 -5.96
CA LEU A 32 -8.51 0.66 -4.77
C LEU A 32 -7.73 -0.59 -4.38
N LEU A 33 -7.09 -0.54 -3.21
CA LEU A 33 -6.56 -1.74 -2.59
C LEU A 33 -7.63 -2.49 -1.78
N VAL A 34 -7.79 -3.78 -2.05
CA VAL A 34 -8.66 -4.68 -1.27
C VAL A 34 -7.83 -5.56 -0.33
N VAL A 35 -8.00 -5.39 0.98
CA VAL A 35 -7.35 -6.22 2.01
C VAL A 35 -8.39 -7.09 2.73
N ASN A 36 -8.33 -8.40 2.49
CA ASN A 36 -9.16 -9.37 3.20
C ASN A 36 -8.77 -9.43 4.69
N SER A 37 -9.70 -9.03 5.55
CA SER A 37 -9.55 -8.95 7.00
C SER A 37 -10.90 -9.08 7.72
N THR A 38 -10.87 -9.44 9.00
CA THR A 38 -12.07 -9.64 9.85
C THR A 38 -12.44 -8.39 10.66
N GLY A 39 -11.71 -7.28 10.50
CA GLY A 39 -11.94 -6.02 11.20
C GLY A 39 -11.61 -4.82 10.33
N THR A 40 -11.87 -3.60 10.83
CA THR A 40 -11.55 -2.38 10.10
C THR A 40 -10.03 -2.17 10.04
N PRO A 41 -9.42 -2.12 8.85
CA PRO A 41 -7.99 -1.88 8.74
C PRO A 41 -7.61 -0.48 9.25
N ARG A 42 -6.34 -0.33 9.61
CA ARG A 42 -5.68 0.96 9.85
C ARG A 42 -4.61 1.16 8.81
N VAL A 43 -4.45 2.40 8.35
CA VAL A 43 -3.48 2.76 7.32
C VAL A 43 -2.62 3.90 7.86
N CYS A 44 -1.32 3.82 7.64
CA CYS A 44 -0.37 4.89 7.96
C CYS A 44 0.66 5.06 6.84
N ALA A 45 1.05 6.31 6.57
CA ALA A 45 2.10 6.63 5.62
C ALA A 45 3.48 6.61 6.30
N LEU A 46 4.43 5.91 5.71
CA LEU A 46 5.81 5.82 6.19
C LEU A 46 6.66 6.96 5.59
N THR A 47 7.77 7.28 6.26
CA THR A 47 8.66 8.40 5.87
C THR A 47 9.38 8.19 4.54
N ASP A 48 9.43 6.97 4.03
CA ASP A 48 10.05 6.60 2.76
C ASP A 48 9.07 6.55 1.58
N GLY A 49 7.85 7.07 1.78
CA GLY A 49 6.81 7.10 0.75
C GLY A 49 6.05 5.78 0.60
N ARG A 50 6.26 4.82 1.49
CA ARG A 50 5.49 3.57 1.56
C ARG A 50 4.24 3.74 2.43
N LEU A 51 3.31 2.79 2.33
CA LEU A 51 2.16 2.69 3.23
C LEU A 51 2.26 1.41 4.06
N MET A 52 1.77 1.47 5.31
CA MET A 52 1.54 0.30 6.14
C MET A 52 0.06 0.16 6.43
N VAL A 53 -0.49 -1.02 6.15
CA VAL A 53 -1.85 -1.41 6.51
C VAL A 53 -1.78 -2.47 7.60
N ALA A 54 -2.48 -2.26 8.71
CA ALA A 54 -2.72 -3.29 9.71
C ALA A 54 -4.18 -3.67 9.76
N ALA A 55 -4.44 -4.97 9.79
CA ALA A 55 -5.80 -5.47 9.89
C ALA A 55 -5.82 -6.78 10.67
N THR A 56 -6.92 -7.04 11.38
CA THR A 56 -7.16 -8.34 12.00
C THR A 56 -7.26 -9.40 10.90
N ASN A 57 -6.39 -10.41 10.95
CA ASN A 57 -6.44 -11.51 10.00
C ASN A 57 -7.47 -12.55 10.48
N ASP A 58 -7.33 -12.96 11.74
CA ASP A 58 -8.20 -13.91 12.43
C ASP A 58 -8.18 -13.64 13.95
N ALA A 59 -8.83 -14.49 14.75
CA ALA A 59 -8.95 -14.33 16.20
C ALA A 59 -7.61 -14.36 16.96
N SER A 60 -6.52 -14.76 16.31
CA SER A 60 -5.20 -14.99 16.91
C SER A 60 -4.06 -14.32 16.14
N SER A 61 -4.36 -13.50 15.12
CA SER A 61 -3.31 -12.85 14.35
C SER A 61 -3.71 -11.54 13.69
N VAL A 62 -2.71 -10.69 13.53
CA VAL A 62 -2.76 -9.44 12.77
C VAL A 62 -1.97 -9.60 11.48
N LYS A 63 -2.52 -9.07 10.39
CA LYS A 63 -1.85 -8.93 9.10
C LYS A 63 -1.31 -7.52 8.98
N LEU A 64 -0.01 -7.41 8.76
CA LEU A 64 0.65 -6.20 8.32
C LEU A 64 0.93 -6.32 6.83
N VAL A 65 0.48 -5.36 6.04
CA VAL A 65 0.75 -5.25 4.61
C VAL A 65 1.53 -3.96 4.38
N ARG A 66 2.73 -4.05 3.82
CA ARG A 66 3.50 -2.87 3.40
C ARG A 66 3.38 -2.70 1.91
N LEU A 67 3.08 -1.48 1.47
CA LEU A 67 2.85 -1.14 0.08
C LEU A 67 3.86 -0.11 -0.38
N LEU A 68 4.20 -0.16 -1.66
CA LEU A 68 4.86 0.93 -2.36
C LEU A 68 3.86 2.08 -2.58
N LEU A 69 4.36 3.22 -3.06
CA LEU A 69 3.54 4.42 -3.28
C LEU A 69 2.42 4.19 -4.31
N ASP A 70 2.65 3.28 -5.26
CA ASP A 70 1.68 2.87 -6.28
C ASP A 70 0.64 1.85 -5.76
N GLY A 71 0.61 1.57 -4.46
CA GLY A 71 -0.31 0.61 -3.85
C GLY A 71 0.08 -0.85 -4.03
N SER A 72 1.13 -1.17 -4.78
CA SER A 72 1.58 -2.55 -4.93
C SER A 72 2.26 -3.07 -3.66
N PRO A 73 2.14 -4.37 -3.32
CA PRO A 73 2.81 -4.93 -2.15
C PRO A 73 4.33 -4.82 -2.26
N ASP A 74 4.97 -4.34 -1.21
CA ASP A 74 6.42 -4.16 -1.17
C ASP A 74 7.13 -5.53 -1.00
N PRO A 75 7.85 -6.03 -2.02
CA PRO A 75 8.46 -7.35 -1.97
C PRO A 75 9.62 -7.44 -0.96
N SER A 76 10.12 -6.31 -0.47
CA SER A 76 11.15 -6.26 0.58
C SER A 76 10.58 -6.42 2.00
N PHE A 77 9.26 -6.59 2.14
CA PHE A 77 8.59 -6.78 3.42
C PHE A 77 7.97 -8.17 3.53
N GLY A 78 8.47 -8.98 4.45
CA GLY A 78 7.91 -10.30 4.74
C GLY A 78 7.81 -11.17 3.49
N THR A 79 6.67 -11.85 3.31
CA THR A 79 6.37 -12.65 2.12
C THR A 79 5.31 -11.95 1.29
N ASN A 80 5.65 -11.56 0.06
CA ASN A 80 4.76 -10.83 -0.85
C ASN A 80 4.19 -9.53 -0.23
N GLY A 81 5.00 -8.79 0.54
CA GLY A 81 4.57 -7.56 1.21
C GLY A 81 3.77 -7.78 2.48
N ILE A 82 3.72 -9.00 3.02
CA ILE A 82 2.87 -9.37 4.15
C ILE A 82 3.69 -9.98 5.29
N VAL A 83 3.38 -9.56 6.51
CA VAL A 83 3.81 -10.19 7.77
C VAL A 83 2.56 -10.53 8.59
N LEU A 84 2.50 -11.77 9.10
CA LEU A 84 1.50 -12.18 10.08
C LEU A 84 2.12 -12.14 11.47
N VAL A 85 1.50 -11.39 12.37
CA VAL A 85 1.92 -11.27 13.77
C VAL A 85 0.93 -12.06 14.62
N PRO A 86 1.35 -13.17 15.25
CA PRO A 86 0.52 -13.87 16.22
C PRO A 86 0.21 -12.97 17.41
N THR A 87 -1.02 -13.01 17.89
CA THR A 87 -1.46 -12.22 19.04
C THR A 87 -2.05 -13.15 20.10
N PRO A 88 -1.71 -12.94 21.39
CA PRO A 88 -2.37 -13.67 22.47
C PRO A 88 -3.89 -13.48 22.35
N VAL A 89 -4.65 -14.56 22.56
CA VAL A 89 -6.11 -14.58 22.40
C VAL A 89 -6.79 -13.43 23.17
N GLY A 90 -7.54 -12.59 22.45
CA GLY A 90 -8.21 -11.40 22.99
C GLY A 90 -8.50 -10.38 21.90
N THR A 91 -9.55 -9.56 22.07
CA THR A 91 -9.91 -8.51 21.11
C THR A 91 -8.75 -7.55 20.93
N LEU A 92 -8.20 -7.48 19.71
CA LEU A 92 -7.15 -6.53 19.40
C LEU A 92 -7.74 -5.15 19.16
N ASP A 93 -7.27 -4.16 19.91
CA ASP A 93 -7.54 -2.77 19.61
C ASP A 93 -6.41 -2.19 18.76
N LEU A 94 -6.70 -1.89 17.49
CA LEU A 94 -5.79 -1.19 16.59
C LEU A 94 -5.88 0.34 16.74
N SER A 95 -6.60 0.87 17.74
CA SER A 95 -6.73 2.30 18.01
C SER A 95 -5.38 3.00 18.22
N GLY A 96 -4.40 2.32 18.82
CA GLY A 96 -3.06 2.85 19.03
C GLY A 96 -2.12 2.72 17.83
N PHE A 97 -2.59 2.25 16.67
CA PHE A 97 -1.75 2.16 15.46
C PHE A 97 -1.32 3.58 15.00
N THR A 98 -0.19 4.09 15.51
CA THR A 98 0.36 5.43 15.25
C THR A 98 1.79 5.38 14.71
N LEU A 99 2.18 6.38 13.93
CA LEU A 99 3.49 6.44 13.30
C LEU A 99 4.61 6.73 14.31
N ARG A 100 5.58 5.81 14.39
CA ARG A 100 6.81 6.04 15.18
C ARG A 100 7.81 6.87 14.35
N PRO A 101 8.38 7.96 14.89
CA PRO A 101 9.29 8.85 14.15
C PRO A 101 10.58 8.20 13.62
N ASP A 102 10.92 7.01 14.09
CA ASP A 102 12.18 6.32 13.77
C ASP A 102 12.10 5.42 12.52
N GLY A 103 10.95 5.38 11.82
CA GLY A 103 10.79 4.61 10.59
C GLY A 103 10.86 3.09 10.77
N SER A 104 10.91 2.60 12.00
CA SER A 104 11.10 1.18 12.31
C SER A 104 9.81 0.37 12.26
N GLY A 105 9.04 0.50 11.16
CA GLY A 105 8.00 -0.46 10.73
C GLY A 105 6.90 -0.82 11.74
N GLY A 106 6.79 -0.12 12.85
CA GLY A 106 5.91 -0.47 13.95
C GLY A 106 4.97 0.69 14.23
N CYS A 107 3.68 0.42 14.08
CA CYS A 107 2.65 1.25 14.67
C CYS A 107 2.26 0.58 15.98
N GLN A 108 2.73 1.13 17.10
CA GLN A 108 2.57 0.52 18.42
C GLN A 108 1.40 1.12 19.20
N ALA A 109 0.63 0.22 19.84
CA ALA A 109 -0.50 0.48 20.74
C ALA A 109 -0.19 1.42 21.91
#